data_AF-A0A2E3Q0X9-F1
#
_entry.id   AF-A0A2E3Q0X9-F1
#
_cell.length_a   1.000
_cell.length_b   1.000
_cell.length_c   1.000
_cell.angle_alpha   90.00
_cell.angle_beta   90.00
_cell.angle_gamma   90.00
#
_symmetry.space_group_name_H-M   'P 1'
#
loop_
_entity.id
_entity.type
_entity.pdbx_description
1 polymer ?
#
loop_
_entity_poly.entity_id
_entity_poly.type
_entity_poly.pdbx_seq_one_letter_code
_entity_poly.pdbx_strand_id
1 'polypeptide(L)'
;MDKRFVLSAAGIAGATVAAPALAQDATITLHLDYWAAEHGMSAQAADRGLSSYVDTSGYINVTSTGSIIASSTFSNWNSTASAYTSGYRLQFQLSNATGDYSVLLTDAYGDGWAWNSVSGDDAFTASGDVVGGPVVIGLTTGNSASGSFSVVPAPGALALLGLAGLAGRRKRA
;
A
#
# COMPACT_ATOMS: atom_id res chain seq x y z
N MET A 1 -34.46 14.58 -48.37
CA MET A 1 -33.00 14.68 -48.13
C MET A 1 -32.70 13.92 -46.85
N ASP A 2 -32.11 12.74 -46.98
CA ASP A 2 -31.76 11.86 -45.86
C ASP A 2 -30.57 12.44 -45.08
N LYS A 3 -30.81 12.89 -43.85
CA LYS A 3 -29.73 13.28 -42.92
C LYS A 3 -29.27 12.05 -42.14
N ARG A 4 -28.40 11.26 -42.76
CA ARG A 4 -27.71 10.16 -42.07
C ARG A 4 -26.64 10.75 -41.16
N PHE A 5 -26.85 10.67 -39.85
CA PHE A 5 -25.83 10.99 -38.85
C PHE A 5 -24.72 9.95 -38.94
N VAL A 6 -23.60 10.31 -39.56
CA VAL A 6 -22.39 9.50 -39.57
C VAL A 6 -21.68 9.74 -38.24
N LEU A 7 -21.70 8.72 -37.38
CA LEU A 7 -20.92 8.66 -36.15
C LEU A 7 -19.45 8.48 -36.55
N SER A 8 -18.77 9.58 -36.85
CA SER A 8 -17.33 9.60 -37.12
C SER A 8 -16.58 9.12 -35.88
N ALA A 9 -15.64 8.19 -36.06
CA ALA A 9 -14.80 7.57 -35.03
C ALA A 9 -13.97 8.58 -34.18
N ALA A 10 -14.02 9.87 -34.49
CA ALA A 10 -13.53 10.93 -33.60
C ALA A 10 -14.35 11.08 -32.30
N GLY A 11 -15.57 10.50 -32.23
CA GLY A 11 -16.40 10.46 -31.02
C GLY A 11 -16.02 9.37 -30.01
N ILE A 12 -15.14 8.43 -30.39
CA ILE A 12 -14.58 7.40 -29.49
C ILE A 12 -13.15 7.81 -29.07
N ALA A 13 -12.92 9.10 -28.86
CA ALA A 13 -11.70 9.60 -28.21
C ALA A 13 -11.93 9.99 -26.74
N GLY A 14 -13.17 9.91 -26.25
CA GLY A 14 -13.55 10.40 -24.91
C GLY A 14 -14.09 9.34 -23.94
N ALA A 15 -14.09 8.06 -24.32
CA ALA A 15 -14.55 6.97 -23.47
C ALA A 15 -13.86 5.64 -23.82
N THR A 16 -12.58 5.68 -24.21
CA THR A 16 -11.70 4.70 -23.60
C THR A 16 -11.75 5.03 -22.11
N VAL A 17 -12.63 4.32 -21.39
CA VAL A 17 -12.32 3.90 -20.04
C VAL A 17 -10.97 3.21 -20.22
N ALA A 18 -9.89 4.00 -20.17
CA ALA A 18 -8.65 3.50 -19.65
C ALA A 18 -9.12 2.92 -18.32
N ALA A 19 -9.28 1.58 -18.30
CA ALA A 19 -9.46 0.81 -17.09
C ALA A 19 -8.62 1.55 -16.06
N PRO A 20 -9.21 2.07 -14.94
CA PRO A 20 -8.48 2.96 -14.05
C PRO A 20 -7.14 2.30 -13.88
N ALA A 21 -6.07 2.92 -14.42
CA ALA A 21 -4.74 2.37 -14.29
C ALA A 21 -4.63 2.27 -12.79
N LEU A 22 -4.72 1.03 -12.25
CA LEU A 22 -5.08 0.77 -10.86
C LEU A 22 -4.25 1.73 -10.04
N ALA A 23 -4.86 2.83 -9.60
CA ALA A 23 -4.08 3.93 -9.10
C ALA A 23 -3.59 3.40 -7.77
N GLN A 24 -2.32 2.99 -7.74
CA GLN A 24 -1.70 2.46 -6.55
C GLN A 24 -1.42 3.67 -5.71
N ASP A 25 -2.35 3.96 -4.81
CA ASP A 25 -2.27 5.13 -3.95
C ASP A 25 -1.12 4.96 -2.95
N ALA A 26 -0.85 3.73 -2.51
CA ALA A 26 0.27 3.46 -1.61
C ALA A 26 0.85 2.05 -1.78
N THR A 27 2.15 1.95 -1.52
CA THR A 27 2.86 0.68 -1.32
C THR A 27 3.35 0.61 0.11
N ILE A 28 3.00 -0.48 0.79
CA ILE A 28 3.47 -0.80 2.14
C ILE A 28 4.49 -1.92 2.03
N THR A 29 5.62 -1.79 2.72
CA THR A 29 6.63 -2.83 2.81
C THR A 29 6.99 -3.08 4.26
N LEU A 30 7.03 -4.34 4.66
CA LEU A 30 7.53 -4.81 5.94
C LEU A 30 8.89 -5.49 5.71
N HIS A 31 9.88 -5.08 6.51
CA HIS A 31 11.14 -5.79 6.64
C HIS A 31 11.02 -6.73 7.83
N LEU A 32 10.86 -8.01 7.53
CA LEU A 32 10.70 -9.03 8.54
C LEU A 32 12.05 -9.73 8.73
N ASP A 33 12.41 -10.07 9.97
CA ASP A 33 13.56 -10.92 10.20
C ASP A 33 13.31 -12.37 9.76
N TYR A 34 14.27 -13.25 9.99
CA TYR A 34 14.14 -14.66 9.63
C TYR A 34 13.14 -15.44 10.51
N TRP A 35 12.90 -14.97 11.73
CA TRP A 35 12.07 -15.63 12.75
C TRP A 35 10.65 -15.05 12.84
N ALA A 36 10.29 -14.20 11.88
CA ALA A 36 8.98 -13.58 11.74
C ALA A 36 7.78 -14.53 11.90
N ALA A 37 7.96 -15.77 11.43
CA ALA A 37 6.98 -16.84 11.46
C ALA A 37 6.87 -17.58 12.79
N GLU A 38 7.71 -17.29 13.79
CA GLU A 38 7.66 -17.96 15.09
C GLU A 38 6.90 -17.13 16.14
N HIS A 39 6.92 -15.80 16.02
CA HIS A 39 6.55 -14.94 17.15
C HIS A 39 5.67 -13.73 16.84
N GLY A 40 5.09 -13.67 15.64
CA GLY A 40 3.94 -12.80 15.39
C GLY A 40 4.32 -11.34 15.15
N MET A 41 4.51 -10.97 13.89
CA MET A 41 4.75 -9.58 13.50
C MET A 41 3.47 -9.00 12.93
N SER A 42 2.92 -7.96 13.55
CA SER A 42 1.71 -7.31 13.07
C SER A 42 1.97 -5.85 12.70
N ALA A 43 1.24 -5.37 11.69
CA ALA A 43 1.12 -3.97 11.34
C ALA A 43 -0.37 -3.67 11.13
N GLN A 44 -0.92 -2.77 11.94
CA GLN A 44 -2.34 -2.44 11.93
C GLN A 44 -2.56 -0.96 11.69
N ALA A 45 -3.46 -0.63 10.76
CA ALA A 45 -4.04 0.68 10.56
C ALA A 45 -5.52 0.68 10.95
N ALA A 46 -5.78 1.18 12.16
CA ALA A 46 -7.05 1.08 12.85
C ALA A 46 -8.22 1.72 12.08
N ASP A 47 -7.98 2.81 11.34
CA ASP A 47 -9.06 3.60 10.74
C ASP A 47 -9.59 3.04 9.42
N ARG A 48 -8.87 2.10 8.78
CA ARG A 48 -9.26 1.48 7.50
C ARG A 48 -9.24 -0.04 7.50
N GLY A 49 -9.04 -0.62 8.69
CA GLY A 49 -9.02 -2.06 8.94
C GLY A 49 -7.95 -2.79 8.14
N LEU A 50 -6.89 -2.10 7.72
CA LEU A 50 -5.72 -2.76 7.16
C LEU A 50 -4.95 -3.39 8.33
N SER A 51 -4.91 -4.70 8.37
CA SER A 51 -4.13 -5.45 9.34
C SER A 51 -3.35 -6.51 8.59
N SER A 52 -2.03 -6.45 8.68
CA SER A 52 -1.18 -7.55 8.25
C SER A 52 -0.55 -8.19 9.48
N TYR A 53 -0.63 -9.51 9.61
CA TYR A 53 0.17 -10.23 10.58
C TYR A 53 0.78 -11.49 9.98
N VAL A 54 2.02 -11.79 10.35
CA VAL A 54 2.61 -13.11 10.18
C VAL A 54 2.26 -13.91 11.41
N ASP A 55 1.61 -15.05 11.26
CA ASP A 55 1.29 -15.91 12.39
C ASP A 55 2.45 -16.85 12.74
N THR A 56 2.35 -17.48 13.91
CA THR A 56 3.37 -18.42 14.41
C THR A 56 3.44 -19.74 13.62
N SER A 57 2.64 -19.88 12.56
CA SER A 57 2.67 -20.99 11.59
C SER A 57 3.24 -20.55 10.24
N GLY A 58 3.71 -19.30 10.13
CA GLY A 58 4.27 -18.71 8.92
C GLY A 58 3.25 -18.28 7.88
N TYR A 59 1.96 -18.20 8.23
CA TYR A 59 0.96 -17.61 7.33
C TYR A 59 0.96 -16.10 7.43
N ILE A 60 0.96 -15.47 6.27
CA ILE A 60 0.74 -14.03 6.15
C ILE A 60 -0.75 -13.80 5.98
N ASN A 61 -1.35 -13.14 6.96
CA ASN A 61 -2.74 -12.74 6.94
C ASN A 61 -2.80 -11.25 6.67
N VAL A 62 -3.57 -10.85 5.65
CA VAL A 62 -3.79 -9.44 5.33
C VAL A 62 -5.28 -9.22 5.23
N THR A 63 -5.79 -8.36 6.10
CA THR A 63 -7.19 -7.95 6.13
C THR A 63 -7.27 -6.48 5.77
N SER A 64 -8.29 -6.06 5.02
CA SER A 64 -8.60 -4.66 4.75
C SER A 64 -10.11 -4.49 4.62
N THR A 65 -10.69 -3.51 5.33
CA THR A 65 -12.13 -3.21 5.25
C THR A 65 -12.43 -1.96 4.40
N GLY A 66 -11.42 -1.20 4.00
CA GLY A 66 -11.56 0.03 3.20
C GLY A 66 -10.71 0.14 1.93
N SER A 67 -9.54 -0.50 1.88
CA SER A 67 -8.68 -0.58 0.68
C SER A 67 -8.81 -1.92 -0.02
N ILE A 68 -8.69 -1.94 -1.35
CA ILE A 68 -8.50 -3.19 -2.09
C ILE A 68 -7.00 -3.45 -2.11
N ILE A 69 -6.55 -4.57 -1.54
CA ILE A 69 -5.18 -5.06 -1.75
C ILE A 69 -5.08 -5.39 -3.23
N ALA A 70 -4.40 -4.55 -3.99
CA ALA A 70 -4.26 -4.70 -5.44
C ALA A 70 -3.26 -5.82 -5.77
N SER A 71 -2.22 -5.96 -4.96
CA SER A 71 -1.28 -7.07 -5.01
C SER A 71 -0.55 -7.27 -3.69
N SER A 72 0.01 -8.46 -3.49
CA SER A 72 0.88 -8.79 -2.37
C SER A 72 2.05 -9.66 -2.85
N THR A 73 3.26 -9.39 -2.38
CA THR A 73 4.44 -10.19 -2.68
C THR A 73 5.20 -10.54 -1.40
N PHE A 74 5.81 -11.73 -1.42
CA PHE A 74 6.68 -12.22 -0.36
C PHE A 74 7.98 -12.73 -0.99
N SER A 75 9.12 -12.27 -0.48
CA SER A 75 10.44 -12.54 -1.08
C SER A 75 11.56 -12.35 -0.05
N ASN A 76 12.80 -12.71 -0.38
CA ASN A 76 13.95 -12.31 0.43
C ASN A 76 14.13 -10.80 0.37
N TRP A 77 14.52 -10.17 1.48
CA TRP A 77 14.80 -8.73 1.49
C TRP A 77 15.88 -8.33 0.48
N ASN A 78 16.95 -9.12 0.42
CA ASN A 78 17.98 -9.05 -0.61
C ASN A 78 17.85 -10.28 -1.53
N SER A 79 17.54 -10.06 -2.80
CA SER A 79 17.35 -11.11 -3.81
C SER A 79 18.60 -11.95 -4.09
N THR A 80 19.78 -11.47 -3.68
CA THR A 80 21.08 -12.15 -3.83
C THR A 80 21.56 -12.82 -2.55
N ALA A 81 20.85 -12.65 -1.43
CA ALA A 81 21.18 -13.26 -0.14
C ALA A 81 20.11 -14.27 0.28
N SER A 82 20.49 -15.16 1.19
CA SER A 82 19.53 -16.02 1.89
C SER A 82 18.67 -15.18 2.84
N ALA A 83 17.42 -15.59 3.03
CA ALA A 83 16.58 -15.06 4.11
C ALA A 83 17.24 -15.23 5.49
N TYR A 84 18.11 -16.24 5.66
CA TYR A 84 18.93 -16.40 6.86
C TYR A 84 19.98 -15.28 7.06
N THR A 85 20.11 -14.34 6.12
CA THR A 85 21.01 -13.20 6.29
C THR A 85 20.25 -11.90 6.26
N SER A 86 19.37 -11.75 5.27
CA SER A 86 18.67 -10.50 5.02
C SER A 86 17.24 -10.48 5.53
N GLY A 87 16.70 -11.57 6.07
CA GLY A 87 15.27 -11.64 6.38
C GLY A 87 14.40 -11.62 5.13
N TYR A 88 13.12 -11.30 5.33
CA TYR A 88 12.08 -11.30 4.33
C TYR A 88 11.54 -9.91 4.04
N ARG A 89 11.06 -9.74 2.80
CA ARG A 89 10.26 -8.61 2.37
C ARG A 89 8.84 -9.06 2.13
N LEU A 90 7.91 -8.42 2.83
CA LEU A 90 6.49 -8.53 2.59
C LEU A 90 5.99 -7.18 2.08
N GLN A 91 5.44 -7.16 0.87
CA GLN A 91 5.00 -5.92 0.23
C GLN A 91 3.54 -6.02 -0.20
N PHE A 92 2.80 -4.93 0.00
CA PHE A 92 1.41 -4.77 -0.40
C PHE A 92 1.25 -3.51 -1.25
N GLN A 93 0.49 -3.63 -2.32
CA GLN A 93 0.04 -2.48 -3.09
C GLN A 93 -1.43 -2.24 -2.78
N LEU A 94 -1.76 -1.01 -2.41
CA LEU A 94 -3.10 -0.61 -2.05
C LEU A 94 -3.73 0.18 -3.20
N SER A 95 -5.00 -0.11 -3.48
CA SER A 95 -5.86 0.71 -4.34
C SER A 95 -7.05 1.21 -3.55
N ASN A 96 -7.46 2.45 -3.80
CA ASN A 96 -8.45 3.17 -3.00
C ASN A 96 -7.99 3.28 -1.54
N ALA A 97 -6.76 3.73 -1.35
CA ALA A 97 -6.08 3.79 -0.06
C ALA A 97 -6.13 5.18 0.57
N THR A 98 -6.97 6.09 0.08
CA THR A 98 -7.05 7.44 0.66
C THR A 98 -7.53 7.41 2.11
N GLY A 99 -6.78 8.07 2.99
CA GLY A 99 -7.12 8.26 4.40
C GLY A 99 -5.91 8.22 5.32
N ASP A 100 -6.20 8.32 6.61
CA ASP A 100 -5.21 8.22 7.68
C ASP A 100 -5.02 6.77 8.12
N TYR A 101 -3.78 6.43 8.41
CA TYR A 101 -3.33 5.10 8.82
C TYR A 101 -2.54 5.26 10.12
N SER A 102 -2.97 4.56 11.17
CA SER A 102 -2.10 4.23 12.30
C SER A 102 -1.24 3.02 11.94
N VAL A 103 -0.11 2.84 12.61
CA VAL A 103 0.72 1.64 12.50
C VAL A 103 1.14 1.26 13.89
N LEU A 104 0.96 -0.01 14.24
CA LEU A 104 1.52 -0.63 15.43
C LEU A 104 2.30 -1.86 14.99
N LEU A 105 3.60 -1.86 15.28
CA LEU A 105 4.51 -2.99 15.13
C LEU A 105 4.67 -3.70 16.46
N THR A 106 4.78 -5.03 16.42
CA THR A 106 4.95 -5.88 17.59
C THR A 106 6.08 -6.87 17.38
N ASP A 107 6.88 -7.06 18.42
CA ASP A 107 7.95 -8.04 18.49
C ASP A 107 7.87 -8.81 19.82
N ALA A 108 7.67 -10.11 19.75
CA ALA A 108 7.62 -10.94 20.95
C ALA A 108 9.02 -11.34 21.46
N TYR A 109 10.06 -11.32 20.63
CA TYR A 109 11.44 -11.55 21.07
C TYR A 109 11.99 -10.33 21.83
N GLY A 110 11.52 -9.13 21.46
CA GLY A 110 11.90 -7.88 22.12
C GLY A 110 13.29 -7.36 21.73
N ASP A 111 13.89 -7.96 20.70
CA ASP A 111 15.14 -7.50 20.10
C ASP A 111 14.91 -6.41 19.05
N GLY A 112 13.64 -6.12 18.75
CA GLY A 112 13.23 -5.14 17.79
C GLY A 112 13.45 -5.63 16.36
N TRP A 113 12.99 -6.85 16.05
CA TRP A 113 13.14 -7.42 14.70
C TRP A 113 14.59 -7.41 14.18
N ALA A 114 15.54 -7.35 15.10
CA ALA A 114 16.93 -7.07 14.80
C ALA A 114 17.67 -8.40 14.79
N TRP A 115 18.03 -8.86 13.59
CA TRP A 115 18.66 -10.15 13.43
C TRP A 115 19.63 -10.17 12.25
N ASN A 116 20.87 -10.57 12.53
CA ASN A 116 21.95 -10.62 11.54
C ASN A 116 22.16 -9.26 10.84
N SER A 117 21.84 -9.14 9.54
CA SER A 117 21.93 -7.85 8.82
C SER A 117 20.64 -7.02 8.85
N VAL A 118 19.57 -7.53 9.45
CA VAL A 118 18.33 -6.80 9.68
C VAL A 118 18.52 -5.93 10.92
N SER A 119 18.53 -4.60 10.76
CA SER A 119 18.72 -3.67 11.88
C SER A 119 17.42 -3.26 12.57
N GLY A 120 16.27 -3.51 11.92
CA GLY A 120 14.97 -3.04 12.37
C GLY A 120 14.68 -1.56 12.06
N ASP A 121 15.62 -0.82 11.48
CA ASP A 121 15.44 0.62 11.16
C ASP A 121 14.33 0.87 10.13
N ASP A 122 14.12 -0.10 9.24
CA ASP A 122 13.16 -0.09 8.13
C ASP A 122 12.09 -1.18 8.27
N ALA A 123 11.80 -1.56 9.52
CA ALA A 123 10.78 -2.55 9.89
C ALA A 123 9.44 -2.34 9.13
N PHE A 124 9.01 -1.09 8.99
CA PHE A 124 7.86 -0.71 8.17
C PHE A 124 8.18 0.48 7.28
N THR A 125 7.73 0.43 6.03
CA THR A 125 7.75 1.58 5.12
C THR A 125 6.41 1.75 4.41
N ALA A 126 5.98 2.99 4.23
CA ALA A 126 4.89 3.38 3.36
C ALA A 126 5.38 4.39 2.32
N SER A 127 5.02 4.19 1.05
CA SER A 127 5.42 5.05 -0.07
C SER A 127 4.29 5.17 -1.09
N GLY A 128 4.45 6.06 -2.08
CA GLY A 128 3.39 6.40 -3.04
C GLY A 128 2.82 7.78 -2.76
N ASP A 129 1.50 7.93 -2.85
CA ASP A 129 0.76 9.17 -2.60
C ASP A 129 0.58 9.43 -1.09
N VAL A 130 1.64 9.20 -0.33
CA VAL A 130 1.71 9.45 1.12
C VAL A 130 2.00 10.94 1.35
N VAL A 131 1.19 11.57 2.22
CA VAL A 131 1.33 12.98 2.59
C VAL A 131 2.66 13.19 3.32
N GLY A 132 3.46 14.14 2.84
CA GLY A 132 4.79 14.42 3.40
C GLY A 132 5.90 13.51 2.87
N GLY A 133 5.57 12.59 1.96
CA GLY A 133 6.53 11.65 1.36
C GLY A 133 6.57 10.29 2.06
N PRO A 134 7.54 9.44 1.70
CA PRO A 134 7.67 8.11 2.29
C PRO A 134 7.84 8.16 3.81
N VAL A 135 7.17 7.23 4.50
CA VAL A 135 7.26 7.06 5.94
C VAL A 135 8.03 5.79 6.24
N VAL A 136 8.92 5.87 7.21
CA VAL A 136 9.67 4.72 7.74
C VAL A 136 9.43 4.67 9.24
N ILE A 137 9.08 3.49 9.74
CA ILE A 137 8.94 3.22 11.17
C ILE A 137 9.92 2.10 11.47
N GLY A 138 10.92 2.44 12.27
CA GLY A 138 11.86 1.47 12.81
C GLY A 138 11.34 0.88 14.11
N LEU A 139 11.62 -0.40 14.30
CA LEU A 139 11.58 -1.07 15.58
C LEU A 139 12.96 -1.68 15.69
N THR A 140 13.89 -1.06 16.43
CA THR A 140 15.30 -1.48 16.49
C THR A 140 15.67 -2.13 17.82
N THR A 141 14.82 -1.95 18.83
CA THR A 141 14.89 -2.58 20.15
C THR A 141 13.49 -2.61 20.77
N GLY A 142 13.26 -3.55 21.70
CA GLY A 142 12.01 -3.63 22.47
C GLY A 142 10.88 -4.33 21.72
N ASN A 143 9.69 -4.31 22.31
CA ASN A 143 8.58 -5.18 21.88
C ASN A 143 7.56 -4.51 20.95
N SER A 144 7.66 -3.20 20.72
CA SER A 144 6.68 -2.50 19.90
C SER A 144 7.18 -1.15 19.41
N ALA A 145 6.74 -0.76 18.22
CA ALA A 145 6.87 0.60 17.69
C ALA A 145 5.56 1.04 17.06
N SER A 146 5.32 2.35 17.00
CA SER A 146 4.10 2.87 16.39
C SER A 146 4.37 4.13 15.57
N GLY A 147 3.53 4.36 14.57
CA GLY A 147 3.57 5.59 13.79
C GLY A 147 2.24 5.83 13.09
N SER A 148 2.20 6.86 12.27
CA SER A 148 1.02 7.19 11.49
C SER A 148 1.39 7.87 10.18
N PHE A 149 0.59 7.66 9.15
CA PHE A 149 0.73 8.33 7.86
C PHE A 149 -0.64 8.58 7.23
N SER A 150 -0.69 9.48 6.25
CA SER A 150 -1.91 9.76 5.50
C SER A 150 -1.65 9.55 4.02
N VAL A 151 -2.65 9.06 3.29
CA VAL A 151 -2.58 8.83 1.85
C VAL A 151 -3.64 9.70 1.19
N VAL A 152 -3.25 10.42 0.14
CA VAL A 152 -4.16 11.20 -0.69
C VAL A 152 -4.51 10.43 -1.95
N PRO A 153 -5.64 10.75 -2.63
CA PRO A 153 -5.96 10.11 -3.89
C PRO A 153 -4.86 10.38 -4.90
N ALA A 154 -4.51 9.37 -5.70
CA ALA A 154 -3.54 9.53 -6.76
C ALA A 154 -3.83 10.77 -7.63
N PRO A 155 -2.81 11.51 -8.08
CA PRO A 155 -3.00 12.73 -8.88
C PRO A 155 -3.94 12.54 -10.09
N GLY A 156 -3.92 11.35 -10.70
CA GLY A 156 -4.82 10.99 -11.81
C GLY A 156 -6.30 10.91 -11.41
N ALA A 157 -6.60 10.44 -10.20
CA ALA A 157 -7.97 10.40 -9.67
C ALA A 157 -8.50 11.82 -9.41
N LEU A 158 -7.65 12.71 -8.89
CA LEU A 158 -7.99 14.13 -8.69
C LEU A 158 -8.25 14.84 -10.03
N ALA A 159 -7.42 14.58 -11.05
CA ALA A 159 -7.57 15.15 -12.38
C ALA A 159 -8.88 14.69 -13.05
N LEU A 160 -9.23 13.41 -12.93
CA LEU A 160 -10.48 12.87 -13.47
C LEU A 160 -11.71 13.44 -12.77
N LEU A 161 -11.67 13.60 -11.44
CA LEU A 161 -12.75 14.24 -10.68
C LEU A 161 -12.92 15.72 -11.09
N GLY A 162 -11.82 16.45 -11.24
CA GLY A 162 -11.83 17.83 -11.74
C GLY A 162 -12.41 17.94 -13.15
N LEU A 163 -12.04 17.02 -14.05
CA LEU A 163 -12.56 16.96 -15.41
C LEU A 163 -14.06 16.60 -15.45
N ALA A 164 -14.50 15.64 -14.63
CA ALA A 164 -15.91 15.27 -14.50
C ALA A 164 -16.76 16.44 -13.98
N GLY A 165 -16.25 17.18 -13.00
CA GLY A 165 -16.89 18.41 -12.51
C GLY A 165 -16.99 19.50 -13.59
N LEU A 166 -15.94 19.67 -14.39
CA LEU A 166 -15.91 20.63 -15.50
C LEU A 166 -16.86 20.25 -16.64
N ALA A 167 -16.95 18.96 -16.98
CA ALA A 167 -17.88 18.43 -17.98
C ALA A 167 -19.34 18.55 -17.53
N GLY A 168 -19.62 18.34 -16.23
CA GLY A 168 -20.95 18.55 -15.66
C GLY A 168 -21.42 20.01 -15.69
N ARG A 169 -20.50 20.97 -15.54
CA ARG A 169 -20.81 22.40 -15.59
C ARG A 169 -21.20 22.88 -16.99
N ARG A 170 -20.62 22.30 -18.05
CA ARG A 170 -20.99 22.64 -19.45
C ARG A 170 -22.38 22.15 -19.87
N LYS A 171 -22.96 21.17 -19.19
CA LYS A 171 -24.34 20.70 -19.48
C LYS A 171 -25.43 21.56 -18.83
N ARG A 172 -25.08 22.52 -17.97
CA ARG A 172 -26.02 23.43 -17.30
C ARG A 172 -26.00 24.86 -17.84
N ALA A 173 -25.23 25.13 -18.89
CA ALA A 173 -25.21 26.40 -19.61
C ALA A 173 -25.91 26.27 -20.95
#